data_AF-A0A946XMU9-F1
#
_entry.id   AF-A0A946XMU9-F1
#
_cell.length_a   1.000
_cell.length_b   1.000
_cell.length_c   1.000
_cell.angle_alpha   90.00
_cell.angle_beta   90.00
_cell.angle_gamma   90.00
#
_symmetry.space_group_name_H-M   'P 1'
#
loop_
_entity.id
_entity.type
_entity.pdbx_description
1 polymer ?
#
loop_
_entity_poly.entity_id
_entity_poly.type
_entity_poly.pdbx_seq_one_letter_code
_entity_poly.pdbx_strand_id
1 'polypeptide(L)' 'MKVFLNLLGFYFILITSLSALPFEYAVNGDSIAITSWKDKNNSNIKEAVIPDKVGGKPVTSIGTNAFRDCRSLTRITIPD' A
#
# COMPACT_ATOMS: atom_id res chain seq x y z
N MET A 1 -8.70 16.26 -37.08
CA MET A 1 -10.08 16.81 -36.99
C MET A 1 -11.02 15.65 -36.69
N LYS A 2 -11.91 15.82 -35.70
CA LYS A 2 -12.81 14.84 -35.01
C LYS A 2 -13.42 13.75 -35.94
N VAL A 3 -13.73 12.51 -35.52
CA VAL A 3 -14.90 12.13 -34.68
C VAL A 3 -14.89 10.62 -34.27
N PHE A 4 -15.02 10.39 -32.95
CA PHE A 4 -15.78 9.39 -32.14
C PHE A 4 -16.01 7.91 -32.56
N LEU A 5 -15.66 7.00 -31.64
CA LEU A 5 -16.56 5.91 -31.22
C LEU A 5 -16.51 5.74 -29.69
N ASN A 6 -17.68 5.82 -29.08
CA ASN A 6 -17.91 5.69 -27.65
C ASN A 6 -17.58 4.28 -27.14
N LEU A 7 -16.73 4.21 -26.12
CA LEU A 7 -16.82 3.21 -25.04
C LEU A 7 -17.13 3.94 -23.73
N LEU A 8 -18.21 4.72 -23.71
CA LEU A 8 -18.85 5.19 -22.47
C LEU A 8 -19.56 4.01 -21.81
N GLY A 9 -18.91 3.29 -20.89
CA GLY A 9 -19.62 2.28 -20.12
C GLY A 9 -18.92 1.68 -18.91
N PHE A 10 -17.60 1.44 -18.95
CA PHE A 10 -16.97 0.66 -17.87
C PHE A 10 -15.58 1.10 -17.41
N TYR A 11 -14.92 2.05 -18.08
CA TYR A 11 -13.59 2.50 -17.63
C TYR A 11 -13.57 3.85 -16.92
N PHE A 12 -14.76 4.38 -16.58
CA PHE A 12 -14.90 5.63 -15.82
C PHE A 12 -15.21 5.41 -14.32
N ILE A 13 -15.18 4.17 -13.81
CA ILE A 13 -15.33 3.92 -12.37
C ILE A 13 -14.34 2.82 -11.94
N LEU A 14 -13.41 3.19 -11.04
CA LEU A 14 -12.29 2.40 -10.48
C LEU A 14 -11.01 2.31 -11.32
N ILE A 15 -10.33 3.44 -11.50
CA ILE A 15 -8.93 3.43 -11.05
C ILE A 15 -8.89 4.27 -9.77
N THR A 16 -9.35 3.68 -8.65
CA THR A 16 -8.97 4.19 -7.33
C THR A 16 -7.45 4.35 -7.35
N SER A 17 -6.96 5.55 -7.06
CA SER A 17 -5.56 5.94 -7.30
C SER A 17 -4.56 4.82 -7.01
N LEU A 18 -3.80 4.43 -8.04
CA LEU A 18 -2.81 3.35 -7.98
C LEU A 18 -1.55 3.72 -7.13
N SER A 19 -1.65 4.70 -6.21
CA SER A 19 -0.47 5.39 -5.67
C SER A 19 -0.47 5.82 -4.20
N ALA A 20 -1.34 5.31 -3.31
CA ALA A 20 -1.41 5.86 -1.93
C ALA A 20 -1.12 4.89 -0.78
N LEU A 21 -0.45 3.74 -1.00
CA LEU A 21 0.01 2.94 0.14
C LEU A 21 1.29 3.55 0.73
N PRO A 22 1.37 3.71 2.07
CA PRO A 22 2.55 4.25 2.77
C PRO A 22 3.71 3.24 2.81
N PHE A 23 3.61 2.14 2.07
CA PHE A 23 4.61 1.09 2.00
C PHE A 23 4.68 0.46 0.61
N GLU A 24 5.78 -0.23 0.37
CA GLU A 24 6.03 -1.18 -0.70
C GLU A 24 5.80 -2.60 -0.19
N TYR A 25 5.46 -3.50 -1.10
CA TYR A 25 5.15 -4.87 -0.77
C TYR A 25 5.56 -5.83 -1.89
N ALA A 26 5.80 -7.09 -1.53
CA ALA A 26 6.01 -8.20 -2.44
C ALA A 26 4.81 -9.16 -2.38
N VAL A 27 4.47 -9.74 -3.53
CA VAL A 27 3.45 -10.80 -3.63
C VAL A 27 4.15 -12.15 -3.56
N ASN A 28 3.83 -12.94 -2.54
CA ASN A 28 4.34 -14.29 -2.34
C ASN A 28 3.19 -15.29 -2.53
N GLY A 29 2.92 -15.63 -3.80
CA GLY A 29 1.77 -16.46 -4.18
C GLY A 29 0.44 -15.79 -3.85
N ASP A 30 -0.25 -16.32 -2.84
CA ASP A 30 -1.54 -15.81 -2.38
C ASP A 30 -1.45 -14.80 -1.24
N SER A 31 -0.24 -14.49 -0.79
CA SER A 31 -0.01 -13.59 0.34
C SER A 31 0.83 -12.37 -0.03
N ILE A 32 0.82 -11.38 0.85
CA ILE A 32 1.57 -10.13 0.74
C ILE A 32 2.59 -10.06 1.87
N ALA A 33 3.80 -9.64 1.53
CA ALA A 33 4.84 -9.26 2.48
C ALA A 33 5.15 -7.76 2.35
N ILE A 34 5.02 -6.98 3.41
CA ILE A 34 5.40 -5.56 3.41
C ILE A 34 6.92 -5.46 3.43
N THR A 35 7.55 -4.82 2.45
CA THR A 35 9.02 -4.83 2.29
C THR A 35 9.69 -3.51 2.69
N SER A 36 8.98 -2.38 2.62
CA SER A 36 9.54 -1.07 2.94
C SER A 36 8.44 -0.05 3.25
N TRP A 37 8.53 0.65 4.38
CA TRP A 37 7.68 1.79 4.70
C TRP A 37 8.26 3.06 4.07
N LYS A 38 7.44 3.89 3.42
CA LYS A 38 7.91 5.03 2.62
C LYS A 38 8.24 6.26 3.49
N ASP A 39 7.52 6.44 4.60
CA ASP A 39 7.61 7.63 5.45
C ASP A 39 8.79 7.62 6.45
N LYS A 40 9.97 7.12 6.04
CA LYS A 40 11.14 6.97 6.92
C LYS A 40 11.58 8.30 7.54
N ASN A 41 11.58 9.36 6.73
CA ASN A 41 11.92 10.72 7.14
C ASN A 41 10.70 11.56 7.57
N ASN A 42 9.55 10.90 7.68
CA ASN A 42 8.24 11.38 8.11
C ASN A 42 8.19 11.84 9.58
N SER A 43 8.71 13.01 9.98
CA SER A 43 8.73 13.37 11.41
C SER A 43 7.35 13.55 12.06
N ASN A 44 6.32 13.81 11.26
CA ASN A 44 4.94 13.95 11.70
C ASN A 44 4.21 12.62 11.83
N ILE A 45 4.73 11.55 11.21
CA ILE A 45 4.10 10.23 11.25
C ILE A 45 4.66 9.46 12.44
N LYS A 46 3.78 9.24 13.43
CA LYS A 46 4.10 8.54 14.69
C LYS A 46 3.58 7.12 14.75
N GLU A 47 2.65 6.78 13.86
CA GLU A 47 1.96 5.50 13.87
C GLU A 47 1.92 4.91 12.46
N ALA A 48 2.13 3.59 12.38
CA ALA A 48 1.97 2.80 11.17
C ALA A 48 0.88 1.76 11.40
N VAL A 49 -0.11 1.71 10.52
CA VAL A 49 -1.18 0.71 10.56
C VAL A 49 -0.97 -0.26 9.41
N ILE A 50 -0.79 -1.53 9.74
CA ILE A 50 -0.68 -2.60 8.76
C ILE A 50 -2.09 -3.06 8.40
N PRO A 51 -2.47 -3.11 7.11
CA PRO A 51 -3.77 -3.62 6.73
C PRO A 51 -3.79 -5.15 6.72
N ASP A 52 -4.95 -5.76 6.97
CA ASP A 52 -5.15 -7.21 6.85
C ASP A 52 -4.92 -7.71 5.43
N LYS A 53 -5.27 -6.88 4.43
CA LYS A 53 -5.25 -7.25 3.01
C LYS A 53 -4.76 -6.09 2.14
N VAL A 54 -4.05 -6.44 1.08
CA VAL A 54 -3.72 -5.54 -0.02
C VAL A 54 -4.19 -6.17 -1.32
N GLY A 55 -5.06 -5.46 -2.07
CA GLY A 55 -5.62 -5.98 -3.32
C GLY A 55 -6.37 -7.32 -3.16
N GLY A 56 -7.00 -7.55 -2.00
CA GLY A 56 -7.72 -8.78 -1.68
C GLY A 56 -6.87 -9.94 -1.15
N LYS A 57 -5.53 -9.83 -1.16
CA LYS A 57 -4.61 -10.85 -0.63
C LYS A 57 -4.21 -10.53 0.82
N PRO A 58 -4.15 -11.53 1.73
CA PRO A 58 -3.75 -11.31 3.12
C PRO A 58 -2.30 -10.84 3.25
N VAL A 59 -2.06 -9.88 4.14
CA VAL A 59 -0.72 -9.53 4.60
C VAL A 59 -0.32 -10.53 5.67
N THR A 60 0.73 -11.31 5.40
CA THR A 60 1.13 -12.42 6.29
C THR A 60 2.55 -12.27 6.82
N SER A 61 3.29 -11.27 6.36
CA SER A 61 4.68 -11.08 6.73
C SER A 61 5.12 -9.62 6.60
N ILE A 62 6.08 -9.26 7.43
CA ILE A 62 6.79 -7.98 7.40
C ILE A 62 8.25 -8.31 7.09
N GLY A 63 8.76 -7.76 6.00
CA GLY A 63 10.12 -7.97 5.54
C GLY A 63 11.15 -7.43 6.51
N THR A 64 12.33 -8.06 6.51
CA THR A 64 13.49 -7.58 7.24
C THR A 64 13.74 -6.12 6.88
N ASN A 65 13.80 -5.26 7.90
CA ASN A 65 14.03 -3.83 7.72
C ASN A 65 12.92 -3.03 7.01
N ALA A 66 11.69 -3.54 6.95
CA ALA A 66 10.56 -2.79 6.40
C ALA A 66 10.41 -1.39 7.02
N PHE A 67 10.65 -1.26 8.32
CA PHE A 67 10.59 0.01 9.06
C PHE A 67 11.97 0.61 9.37
N ARG A 68 13.02 0.17 8.67
CA ARG A 68 14.36 0.72 8.87
C ARG A 68 14.32 2.22 8.54
N ASP A 69 14.93 3.00 9.42
CA ASP A 69 14.99 4.47 9.38
C ASP A 69 13.67 5.21 9.64
N CYS A 70 12.56 4.53 9.97
CA CYS A 70 11.34 5.17 10.48
C CYS A 70 11.50 5.70 11.92
N ARG A 71 12.43 6.63 12.14
CA ARG A 71 12.86 7.09 13.48
C ARG A 71 11.77 7.80 14.29
N SER A 72 10.74 8.30 13.61
CA SER A 72 9.62 8.99 14.25
C SER A 72 8.45 8.07 14.60
N LEU A 73 8.42 6.82 14.10
CA LEU A 73 7.40 5.86 14.47
C LEU A 73 7.57 5.43 15.92
N THR A 74 6.47 5.49 16.66
CA THR A 74 6.36 5.09 18.07
C THR A 74 5.34 3.96 18.27
N ARG A 75 4.45 3.75 17.28
CA ARG A 75 3.45 2.68 17.29
C ARG A 75 3.39 2.00 15.93
N ILE A 76 3.33 0.67 15.95
CA ILE A 76 2.96 -0.14 14.80
C ILE A 76 1.76 -0.99 15.23
N THR A 77 0.64 -0.84 14.53
CA THR A 77 -0.57 -1.63 14.74
C THR A 77 -0.58 -2.77 13.73
N ILE A 78 -0.55 -4.00 14.23
CA ILE A 78 -0.72 -5.23 13.46
C ILE A 78 -2.12 -5.74 13.79
N PRO A 79 -3.00 -5.93 12.80
CA PRO A 79 -4.33 -6.47 13.02
C PRO A 79 -4.27 -7.99 13.29
N ASP A 80 -5.33 -8.51 13.94
CA ASP A 80 -5.43 -9.91 14.41
C ASP A 80 -5.58 -10.94 13.28
#